data_AF-A0A940R209-F1
#
_entry.id   AF-A0A940R209-F1
#
_cell.length_a   1.000
_cell.length_b   1.000
_cell.length_c   1.000
_cell.angle_alpha   90.00
_cell.angle_beta   90.00
_cell.angle_gamma   90.00
#
_symmetry.space_group_name_H-M   'P 1'
#
loop_
_entity.id
_entity.type
_entity.pdbx_description
1 polymer ?
#
loop_
_entity_poly.entity_id
_entity_poly.type
_entity_poly.pdbx_seq_one_letter_code
_entity_poly.pdbx_strand_id
1 'polypeptide(L)'
;KDKRKDQVLRHPKYEKDLYHVLKSKTPYEKKATKIEEVCNAYGEYLAEATGVKSFRRQDRDQIRTEMESLELDLDASAFTRMLLAELSFCEWYGQKRIVENCEEGCHYTGYLCRQIKNCASNRLPSSIKQYAQGLAWLLGDSEIDIEHISAVVPYALGHRIQWKDEILSQKERSKRDDPFPIFLAKEAVKAVSQRYREQSEHLKDALAAGSRIFMGGDLEPLEGDHPIYVEVKKDTDARRS
;
A
#
# COMPACT_ATOMS: atom_id res chain seq x y z
N LYS A 1 7.74 39.66 11.88
CA LYS A 1 7.49 39.31 10.46
C LYS A 1 7.68 37.81 10.33
N ASP A 2 6.59 37.08 10.47
CA ASP A 2 6.59 35.62 10.44
C ASP A 2 7.00 35.18 9.03
N LYS A 3 8.20 34.61 8.85
CA LYS A 3 8.52 33.90 7.61
C LYS A 3 7.47 32.80 7.51
N ARG A 4 6.64 32.81 6.46
CA ARG A 4 5.68 31.71 6.18
C ARG A 4 6.42 30.40 6.45
N LYS A 5 5.86 29.52 7.29
CA LYS A 5 6.51 28.28 7.74
C LYS A 5 7.18 27.49 6.59
N ASP A 6 6.59 27.57 5.39
CA ASP A 6 7.11 27.00 4.15
C ASP A 6 8.51 27.48 3.72
N GLN A 7 8.95 28.65 4.16
CA GLN A 7 10.28 29.20 3.84
C GLN A 7 11.40 28.63 4.71
N VAL A 8 11.06 27.95 5.81
CA VAL A 8 12.07 27.37 6.72
C VAL A 8 12.79 26.20 6.05
N LEU A 9 12.08 25.44 5.22
CA LEU A 9 12.59 24.29 4.47
C LEU A 9 13.01 24.63 3.04
N ARG A 10 13.30 25.91 2.75
CA ARG A 10 13.71 26.37 1.41
C ARG A 10 15.04 27.10 1.52
N HIS A 11 15.97 26.77 0.63
CA HIS A 11 17.26 27.44 0.57
C HIS A 11 17.74 27.60 -0.87
N PRO A 12 17.65 28.81 -1.46
CA PRO A 12 17.86 29.03 -2.89
C PRO A 12 19.23 28.57 -3.43
N LYS A 13 20.29 28.64 -2.60
CA LYS A 13 21.63 28.17 -2.99
C LYS A 13 21.65 26.66 -3.21
N TYR A 14 21.35 25.87 -2.19
CA TYR A 14 21.36 24.41 -2.26
C TYR A 14 20.34 23.86 -3.27
N GLU A 15 19.20 24.53 -3.45
CA GLU A 15 18.25 24.19 -4.52
C GLU A 15 18.88 24.33 -5.92
N LYS A 16 19.59 25.44 -6.18
CA LYS A 16 20.31 25.64 -7.45
C LYS A 16 21.47 24.66 -7.61
N ASP A 17 22.24 24.41 -6.55
CA ASP A 17 23.36 23.48 -6.58
C ASP A 17 22.87 22.06 -6.90
N LEU A 18 21.80 21.60 -6.24
CA LEU A 18 21.18 20.30 -6.52
C LEU A 18 20.69 20.22 -7.96
N TYR A 19 20.04 21.28 -8.46
CA TYR A 19 19.58 21.35 -9.84
C TYR A 19 20.73 21.29 -10.86
N HIS A 20 21.85 21.98 -10.59
CA HIS A 20 23.04 21.92 -11.44
C HIS A 20 23.65 20.52 -11.47
N VAL A 21 23.72 19.84 -10.33
CA VAL A 21 24.19 18.44 -10.26
C VAL A 21 23.27 17.51 -11.06
N LEU A 22 21.96 17.63 -10.90
CA LEU A 22 20.98 16.80 -11.63
C LEU A 22 21.09 16.99 -13.15
N LYS A 23 21.24 18.24 -13.62
CA LYS A 23 21.41 18.58 -15.04
C LYS A 23 22.77 18.21 -15.64
N SER A 24 23.79 17.98 -14.82
CA SER A 24 25.11 17.66 -15.31
C SER A 24 25.12 16.34 -16.11
N LYS A 25 25.97 16.25 -17.13
CA LYS A 25 26.14 15.02 -17.95
C LYS A 25 27.11 14.01 -17.32
N THR A 26 27.37 14.09 -16.01
CA THR A 26 28.29 13.16 -15.34
C THR A 26 27.64 11.78 -15.16
N PRO A 27 28.45 10.70 -15.09
CA PRO A 27 27.98 9.37 -14.76
C PRO A 27 27.20 9.33 -13.44
N TYR A 28 26.27 8.37 -13.32
CA TYR A 28 25.33 8.27 -12.18
C TYR A 28 26.05 8.20 -10.83
N GLU A 29 27.07 7.37 -10.68
CA GLU A 29 27.78 7.20 -9.40
C GLU A 29 28.40 8.51 -8.91
N LYS A 30 29.09 9.24 -9.78
CA LYS A 30 29.66 10.55 -9.47
C LYS A 30 28.57 11.60 -9.19
N LYS A 31 27.44 11.48 -9.87
CA LYS A 31 26.29 12.37 -9.66
C LYS A 31 25.65 12.11 -8.29
N ALA A 32 25.49 10.85 -7.91
CA ALA A 32 24.95 10.45 -6.62
C ALA A 32 25.80 11.00 -5.46
N THR A 33 27.13 10.87 -5.52
CA THR A 33 28.02 11.45 -4.50
C THR A 33 27.84 12.96 -4.37
N LYS A 34 27.79 13.70 -5.48
CA LYS A 34 27.57 15.16 -5.46
C LYS A 34 26.19 15.56 -4.93
N ILE A 35 25.16 14.77 -5.21
CA ILE A 35 23.82 14.99 -4.63
C ILE A 35 23.90 14.87 -3.11
N GLU A 36 24.57 13.83 -2.60
CA GLU A 36 24.76 13.62 -1.17
C GLU A 36 25.53 14.75 -0.50
N GLU A 37 26.58 15.28 -1.14
CA GLU A 37 27.31 16.46 -0.65
C GLU A 37 26.39 17.68 -0.47
N VAL A 38 25.55 17.97 -1.48
CA VAL A 38 24.59 19.08 -1.41
C VAL A 38 23.53 18.83 -0.33
N CYS A 39 23.01 17.60 -0.23
CA CYS A 39 22.03 17.23 0.80
C CYS A 39 22.61 17.34 2.21
N ASN A 40 23.86 16.90 2.43
CA ASN A 40 24.52 17.00 3.73
C ASN A 40 24.75 18.46 4.13
N ALA A 41 25.25 19.29 3.20
CA ALA A 41 25.46 20.71 3.46
C ALA A 41 24.14 21.47 3.74
N TYR A 42 23.06 21.10 3.06
CA TYR A 42 21.74 21.62 3.37
C TYR A 42 21.22 21.14 4.73
N GLY A 43 21.50 19.88 5.07
CA GLY A 43 21.20 19.29 6.37
C GLY A 43 21.88 19.98 7.54
N GLU A 44 23.15 20.36 7.39
CA GLU A 44 23.91 21.15 8.36
C GLU A 44 23.28 22.53 8.56
N TYR A 45 22.94 23.22 7.47
CA TYR A 45 22.18 24.47 7.53
C TYR A 45 20.83 24.31 8.25
N LEU A 46 20.08 23.25 7.97
CA LEU A 46 18.80 23.00 8.64
C LEU A 46 18.97 22.74 10.14
N ALA A 47 20.01 22.01 10.53
CA ALA A 47 20.33 21.77 11.93
C ALA A 47 20.67 23.07 12.66
N GLU A 48 21.44 23.97 12.04
CA GLU A 48 21.74 25.29 12.61
C GLU A 48 20.50 26.19 12.69
N ALA A 49 19.65 26.17 11.65
CA ALA A 49 18.50 27.06 11.56
C ALA A 49 17.29 26.61 12.41
N THR A 50 17.13 25.30 12.62
CA THR A 50 15.93 24.71 13.25
C THR A 50 16.22 23.85 14.47
N GLY A 51 17.48 23.49 14.71
CA GLY A 51 17.87 22.51 15.73
C GLY A 51 17.61 21.05 15.33
N VAL A 52 17.00 20.79 14.17
CA VAL A 52 16.65 19.43 13.71
C VAL A 52 17.77 18.87 12.82
N LYS A 53 18.38 17.77 13.26
CA LYS A 53 19.37 17.06 12.46
C LYS A 53 18.69 16.28 11.34
N SER A 54 19.15 16.48 10.11
CA SER A 54 18.73 15.69 8.95
C SER A 54 19.45 14.36 8.89
N PHE A 55 18.79 13.34 8.34
CA PHE A 55 19.41 12.04 8.05
C PHE A 55 20.48 12.14 6.95
N ARG A 56 21.66 11.60 7.23
CA ARG A 56 22.71 11.32 6.25
C ARG A 56 22.39 10.04 5.49
N ARG A 57 23.15 9.74 4.43
CA ARG A 57 22.98 8.52 3.65
C ARG A 57 23.06 7.25 4.51
N GLN A 58 24.03 7.19 5.41
CA GLN A 58 24.21 6.05 6.32
C GLN A 58 22.97 5.84 7.20
N ASP A 59 22.42 6.92 7.78
CA ASP A 59 21.19 6.85 8.58
C ASP A 59 20.02 6.33 7.73
N ARG A 60 19.85 6.83 6.50
CA ARG A 60 18.76 6.39 5.61
C ARG A 60 18.91 4.93 5.18
N ASP A 61 20.13 4.46 4.95
CA ASP A 61 20.41 3.07 4.58
C ASP A 61 20.21 2.14 5.78
N GLN A 62 20.56 2.57 6.99
CA GLN A 62 20.25 1.87 8.23
C GLN A 62 18.73 1.77 8.45
N ILE A 63 18.02 2.90 8.39
CA ILE A 63 16.54 2.94 8.53
C ILE A 63 15.87 2.01 7.53
N ARG A 64 16.33 2.02 6.27
CA ARG A 64 15.78 1.13 5.24
C ARG A 64 16.00 -0.34 5.60
N THR A 65 17.18 -0.69 6.10
CA THR A 65 17.49 -2.07 6.52
C THR A 65 16.62 -2.50 7.70
N GLU A 66 16.45 -1.63 8.69
CA GLU A 66 15.59 -1.87 9.85
C GLU A 66 14.13 -2.06 9.42
N MET A 67 13.60 -1.16 8.59
CA MET A 67 12.25 -1.28 8.02
C MET A 67 12.06 -2.58 7.21
N GLU A 68 13.04 -2.95 6.38
CA GLU A 68 12.98 -4.15 5.54
C GLU A 68 12.94 -5.45 6.36
N SER A 69 13.48 -5.43 7.58
CA SER A 69 13.46 -6.56 8.52
C SER A 69 12.11 -6.78 9.21
N LEU A 70 11.22 -5.79 9.21
CA LEU A 70 9.89 -5.91 9.79
C LEU A 70 9.00 -6.80 8.91
N GLU A 71 8.48 -7.87 9.53
CA GLU A 71 7.57 -8.81 8.90
C GLU A 71 6.11 -8.50 9.25
N LEU A 72 5.21 -8.99 8.39
CA LEU A 72 3.77 -8.96 8.65
C LEU A 72 3.45 -10.08 9.62
N ASP A 73 2.66 -9.77 10.65
CA ASP A 73 2.04 -10.82 11.44
C ASP A 73 1.02 -11.60 10.59
N LEU A 74 0.45 -12.66 11.17
CA LEU A 74 -0.50 -13.51 10.48
C LEU A 74 -1.78 -12.76 10.08
N ASP A 75 -2.31 -11.89 10.94
CA ASP A 75 -3.56 -11.19 10.69
C ASP A 75 -3.38 -10.08 9.65
N ALA A 76 -2.31 -9.31 9.72
CA ALA A 76 -1.89 -8.31 8.73
C ALA A 76 -1.69 -8.95 7.34
N SER A 77 -1.00 -10.09 7.29
CA SER A 77 -0.79 -10.85 6.05
C SER A 77 -2.11 -11.34 5.45
N ALA A 78 -2.97 -11.95 6.28
CA ALA A 78 -4.26 -12.48 5.86
C ALA A 78 -5.23 -11.35 5.42
N PHE A 79 -5.32 -10.27 6.19
CA PHE A 79 -6.10 -9.09 5.87
C PHE A 79 -5.64 -8.43 4.56
N THR A 80 -4.33 -8.26 4.37
CA THR A 80 -3.78 -7.69 3.13
C THR A 80 -4.17 -8.55 1.91
N ARG A 81 -4.10 -9.88 2.02
CA ARG A 81 -4.50 -10.79 0.94
C ARG A 81 -6.00 -10.70 0.67
N MET A 82 -6.83 -10.67 1.70
CA MET A 82 -8.28 -10.50 1.58
C MET A 82 -8.64 -9.21 0.83
N LEU A 83 -8.06 -8.09 1.25
CA LEU A 83 -8.24 -6.78 0.62
C LEU A 83 -7.84 -6.80 -0.85
N LEU A 84 -6.68 -7.38 -1.17
CA LEU A 84 -6.18 -7.45 -2.54
C LEU A 84 -7.06 -8.33 -3.42
N ALA A 85 -7.56 -9.45 -2.91
CA ALA A 85 -8.52 -10.30 -3.60
C ALA A 85 -9.82 -9.55 -3.88
N GLU A 86 -10.36 -8.81 -2.91
CA GLU A 86 -11.56 -7.98 -3.12
C GLU A 86 -11.39 -6.90 -4.20
N LEU A 87 -10.18 -6.35 -4.36
CA LEU A 87 -9.88 -5.31 -5.34
C LEU A 87 -9.52 -5.87 -6.73
N SER A 88 -8.99 -7.09 -6.78
CA SER A 88 -8.38 -7.64 -8.00
C SER A 88 -9.22 -8.72 -8.64
N PHE A 89 -10.00 -9.45 -7.85
CA PHE A 89 -10.65 -10.65 -8.35
C PHE A 89 -11.80 -10.35 -9.30
N CYS A 90 -11.74 -10.99 -10.47
CA CYS A 90 -12.87 -11.14 -11.36
C CYS A 90 -12.87 -12.55 -11.96
N GLU A 91 -13.98 -13.27 -11.81
CA GLU A 91 -14.12 -14.61 -12.38
C GLU A 91 -14.03 -14.62 -13.91
N TRP A 92 -14.63 -13.61 -14.55
CA TRP A 92 -14.73 -13.49 -16.01
C TRP A 92 -13.45 -12.96 -16.66
N TYR A 93 -12.86 -11.92 -16.06
CA TYR A 93 -11.76 -11.18 -16.68
C TYR A 93 -10.40 -11.44 -16.04
N GLY A 94 -10.35 -12.11 -14.88
CA GLY A 94 -9.14 -12.19 -14.05
C GLY A 94 -8.77 -10.81 -13.52
N GLN A 95 -8.00 -10.04 -14.32
CA GLN A 95 -7.67 -8.65 -14.03
C GLN A 95 -8.56 -7.68 -14.82
N LYS A 96 -9.55 -7.13 -14.12
CA LYS A 96 -10.54 -6.21 -14.68
C LYS A 96 -9.92 -4.88 -15.15
N ARG A 97 -10.20 -4.52 -16.40
CA ARG A 97 -9.84 -3.25 -17.04
C ARG A 97 -10.97 -2.23 -16.91
N ILE A 98 -10.63 -0.95 -17.07
CA ILE A 98 -11.56 0.18 -16.90
C ILE A 98 -12.80 0.12 -17.82
N VAL A 99 -12.68 -0.53 -18.99
CA VAL A 99 -13.74 -0.66 -19.99
C VAL A 99 -14.66 -1.86 -19.73
N GLU A 100 -14.28 -2.74 -18.80
CA GLU A 100 -15.01 -3.97 -18.51
C GLU A 100 -16.05 -3.70 -17.42
N ASN A 101 -17.27 -4.18 -17.68
CA ASN A 101 -18.39 -4.03 -16.76
C ASN A 101 -18.65 -5.32 -16.02
N CYS A 102 -19.20 -5.21 -14.81
CA CYS A 102 -19.66 -6.38 -14.09
C CYS A 102 -21.10 -6.67 -14.53
N GLU A 103 -21.35 -7.87 -15.04
CA GLU A 103 -22.69 -8.33 -15.40
C GLU A 103 -23.67 -8.31 -14.22
N GLU A 104 -24.96 -8.28 -14.52
CA GLU A 104 -26.01 -8.50 -13.51
C GLU A 104 -25.96 -9.95 -12.99
N GLY A 105 -26.23 -10.13 -11.69
CA GLY A 105 -26.18 -11.47 -11.06
C GLY A 105 -24.78 -11.97 -10.69
N CYS A 106 -23.72 -11.16 -10.82
CA CYS A 106 -22.38 -11.54 -10.37
C CYS A 106 -22.36 -11.84 -8.86
N HIS A 107 -21.86 -13.03 -8.48
CA HIS A 107 -21.70 -13.46 -7.08
C HIS A 107 -20.96 -12.43 -6.21
N TYR A 108 -19.98 -11.75 -6.80
CA TYR A 108 -19.09 -10.83 -6.09
C TYR A 108 -19.62 -9.40 -6.00
N THR A 109 -20.93 -9.18 -6.20
CA THR A 109 -21.56 -7.85 -6.16
C THR A 109 -21.40 -7.16 -4.80
N GLY A 110 -21.22 -7.91 -3.71
CA GLY A 110 -20.99 -7.38 -2.36
C GLY A 110 -19.55 -6.90 -2.05
N TYR A 111 -18.58 -7.14 -2.94
CA TYR A 111 -17.16 -6.86 -2.69
C TYR A 111 -16.67 -5.63 -3.47
N LEU A 112 -15.43 -5.18 -3.17
CA LEU A 112 -14.89 -3.93 -3.73
C LEU A 112 -14.76 -3.94 -5.26
N CYS A 113 -14.51 -5.08 -5.90
CA CYS A 113 -14.35 -5.18 -7.36
C CYS A 113 -15.59 -4.67 -8.14
N ARG A 114 -16.78 -4.75 -7.53
CA ARG A 114 -18.03 -4.20 -8.10
C ARG A 114 -18.07 -2.68 -8.03
N GLN A 115 -17.46 -2.07 -7.01
CA GLN A 115 -17.51 -0.63 -6.72
C GLN A 115 -16.50 0.18 -7.54
N ILE A 116 -15.50 -0.49 -8.10
CA ILE A 116 -14.37 0.12 -8.80
C ILE A 116 -14.41 -0.18 -10.31
N LYS A 117 -13.82 0.71 -11.11
CA LYS A 117 -13.65 0.56 -12.56
C LYS A 117 -12.42 -0.26 -12.91
N ASN A 118 -11.32 -0.13 -12.14
CA ASN A 118 -10.05 -0.81 -12.38
C ASN A 118 -9.70 -1.82 -11.27
N CYS A 119 -8.85 -2.80 -11.56
CA CYS A 119 -8.21 -3.63 -10.53
C CYS A 119 -7.04 -2.94 -9.82
N ALA A 120 -6.65 -3.50 -8.67
CA ALA A 120 -5.39 -3.14 -8.03
C ALA A 120 -4.20 -3.47 -8.93
N SER A 121 -3.25 -2.53 -9.02
CA SER A 121 -2.01 -2.75 -9.77
C SER A 121 -1.03 -3.62 -8.98
N ASN A 122 -0.12 -4.29 -9.67
CA ASN A 122 0.96 -5.08 -9.07
C ASN A 122 1.88 -4.26 -8.14
N ARG A 123 1.83 -2.92 -8.20
CA ARG A 123 2.58 -2.03 -7.30
C ARG A 123 1.86 -1.77 -5.98
N LEU A 124 0.56 -2.03 -5.89
CA LEU A 124 -0.21 -1.77 -4.67
C LEU A 124 0.29 -2.61 -3.49
N PRO A 125 0.51 -3.93 -3.60
CA PRO A 125 0.99 -4.74 -2.47
C PRO A 125 2.32 -4.22 -1.91
N SER A 126 3.29 -3.91 -2.79
CA SER A 126 4.59 -3.38 -2.36
C SER A 126 4.46 -2.03 -1.67
N SER A 127 3.56 -1.15 -2.13
CA SER A 127 3.34 0.15 -1.48
C SER A 127 2.66 0.02 -0.12
N ILE A 128 1.70 -0.90 0.04
CA ILE A 128 1.08 -1.20 1.33
C ILE A 128 2.16 -1.67 2.32
N LYS A 129 2.97 -2.68 1.92
CA LYS A 129 4.05 -3.20 2.75
C LYS A 129 5.04 -2.10 3.16
N GLN A 130 5.52 -1.30 2.20
CA GLN A 130 6.50 -0.24 2.49
C GLN A 130 5.96 0.84 3.43
N TYR A 131 4.71 1.26 3.26
CA TYR A 131 4.11 2.23 4.17
C TYR A 131 3.86 1.65 5.56
N ALA A 132 3.44 0.39 5.64
CA ALA A 132 3.23 -0.28 6.92
C ALA A 132 4.56 -0.49 7.67
N GLN A 133 5.62 -0.92 6.98
CA GLN A 133 6.99 -0.98 7.52
C GLN A 133 7.44 0.38 8.06
N GLY A 134 7.19 1.45 7.30
CA GLY A 134 7.57 2.80 7.73
C GLY A 134 6.78 3.27 8.95
N LEU A 135 5.50 2.93 9.05
CA LEU A 135 4.67 3.27 10.19
C LEU A 135 5.08 2.48 11.44
N ALA A 136 5.23 1.15 11.33
CA ALA A 136 5.67 0.29 12.44
C ALA A 136 7.05 0.69 12.96
N TRP A 137 8.00 0.93 12.05
CA TRP A 137 9.33 1.41 12.42
C TRP A 137 9.28 2.77 13.15
N LEU A 138 8.44 3.70 12.67
CA LEU A 138 8.28 5.02 13.29
C LEU A 138 7.68 4.93 14.71
N LEU A 139 6.79 3.96 14.94
CA LEU A 139 6.15 3.71 16.23
C LEU A 139 7.05 2.90 17.18
N GLY A 140 8.10 2.26 16.66
CA GLY A 140 9.02 1.42 17.42
C GLY A 140 8.53 -0.01 17.62
N ASP A 141 7.59 -0.46 16.79
CA ASP A 141 7.01 -1.80 16.87
C ASP A 141 7.92 -2.84 16.18
N SER A 142 7.92 -4.07 16.71
CA SER A 142 8.77 -5.16 16.21
C SER A 142 8.19 -5.94 15.04
N GLU A 143 6.90 -5.74 14.76
CA GLU A 143 6.17 -6.41 13.69
C GLU A 143 5.07 -5.51 13.11
N ILE A 144 4.56 -5.86 11.93
CA ILE A 144 3.49 -5.13 11.26
C ILE A 144 2.17 -5.86 11.52
N ASP A 145 1.31 -5.24 12.32
CA ASP A 145 -0.04 -5.73 12.63
C ASP A 145 -1.12 -5.19 11.66
N ILE A 146 -2.37 -5.61 11.91
CA ILE A 146 -3.53 -5.21 11.09
C ILE A 146 -3.87 -3.71 11.24
N GLU A 147 -3.59 -3.09 12.38
CA GLU A 147 -3.77 -1.66 12.64
C GLU A 147 -2.84 -0.83 11.73
N HIS A 148 -1.58 -1.23 11.60
CA HIS A 148 -0.62 -0.62 10.68
C HIS A 148 -1.14 -0.64 9.25
N ILE A 149 -1.60 -1.81 8.79
CA ILE A 149 -2.14 -1.98 7.43
C ILE A 149 -3.38 -1.12 7.24
N SER A 150 -4.33 -1.20 8.19
CA SER A 150 -5.59 -0.44 8.13
C SER A 150 -5.37 1.07 8.09
N ALA A 151 -4.34 1.57 8.77
CA ALA A 151 -3.98 2.98 8.77
C ALA A 151 -3.40 3.46 7.43
N VAL A 152 -2.56 2.65 6.77
CA VAL A 152 -1.82 3.09 5.56
C VAL A 152 -2.54 2.82 4.25
N VAL A 153 -3.36 1.77 4.20
CA VAL A 153 -4.05 1.34 2.97
C VAL A 153 -4.87 2.47 2.32
N PRO A 154 -5.65 3.29 3.05
CA PRO A 154 -6.42 4.36 2.42
C PRO A 154 -5.57 5.34 1.60
N TYR A 155 -4.34 5.62 2.05
CA TYR A 155 -3.40 6.49 1.37
C TYR A 155 -2.71 5.80 0.18
N ALA A 156 -2.49 4.49 0.27
CA ALA A 156 -2.03 3.68 -0.85
C ALA A 156 -3.10 3.56 -1.96
N LEU A 157 -4.39 3.50 -1.60
CA LEU A 157 -5.51 3.35 -2.51
C LEU A 157 -5.97 4.66 -3.16
N GLY A 158 -5.94 5.77 -2.43
CA GLY A 158 -6.66 7.01 -2.80
C GLY A 158 -6.36 7.58 -4.19
N HIS A 159 -5.19 7.30 -4.75
CA HIS A 159 -4.80 7.73 -6.10
C HIS A 159 -4.71 6.58 -7.12
N ARG A 160 -4.98 5.35 -6.71
CA ARG A 160 -4.83 4.13 -7.54
C ARG A 160 -6.15 3.48 -7.89
N ILE A 161 -7.21 3.81 -7.16
CA ILE A 161 -8.55 3.30 -7.39
C ILE A 161 -9.40 4.35 -8.09
N GLN A 162 -10.11 3.91 -9.13
CA GLN A 162 -11.12 4.67 -9.82
C GLN A 162 -12.48 4.09 -9.45
N TRP A 163 -13.24 4.87 -8.68
CA TRP A 163 -14.58 4.50 -8.25
C TRP A 163 -15.58 4.61 -9.41
N LYS A 164 -16.61 3.77 -9.40
CA LYS A 164 -17.75 3.92 -10.30
C LYS A 164 -18.54 5.18 -9.98
N ASP A 165 -19.17 5.75 -11.01
CA ASP A 165 -19.90 7.02 -10.87
C ASP A 165 -21.08 6.88 -9.90
N GLU A 166 -21.73 5.71 -9.89
CA GLU A 166 -22.75 5.34 -8.90
C GLU A 166 -22.27 5.50 -7.45
N ILE A 167 -21.05 5.04 -7.16
CA ILE A 167 -20.45 5.12 -5.81
C ILE A 167 -20.08 6.57 -5.47
N LEU A 168 -19.54 7.30 -6.44
CA LEU A 168 -19.23 8.72 -6.28
C LEU A 168 -20.49 9.52 -5.95
N SER A 169 -21.58 9.33 -6.72
CA SER A 169 -22.85 10.02 -6.51
C SER A 169 -23.51 9.66 -5.16
N GLN A 170 -23.49 8.39 -4.77
CA GLN A 170 -24.03 7.95 -3.47
C GLN A 170 -23.33 8.62 -2.28
N LYS A 171 -22.03 8.90 -2.40
CA LYS A 171 -21.21 9.41 -1.30
C LYS A 171 -20.86 10.89 -1.40
N GLU A 172 -21.26 11.59 -2.46
CA GLU A 172 -20.89 12.98 -2.74
C GLU A 172 -21.19 13.94 -1.58
N ARG A 173 -22.37 13.78 -0.96
CA ARG A 173 -22.86 14.63 0.15
C ARG A 173 -22.46 14.12 1.53
N SER A 174 -21.65 13.06 1.62
CA SER A 174 -21.19 12.52 2.89
C SER A 174 -20.30 13.56 3.58
N LYS A 175 -20.53 13.77 4.89
CA LYS A 175 -19.64 14.56 5.72
C LYS A 175 -18.27 13.90 5.75
N ARG A 176 -17.22 14.68 5.47
CA ARG A 176 -15.84 14.22 5.40
C ARG A 176 -14.89 15.35 5.78
N ASP A 177 -13.80 14.98 6.45
CA ASP A 177 -12.69 15.88 6.76
C ASP A 177 -11.51 15.66 5.80
N ASP A 178 -11.48 14.51 5.11
CA ASP A 178 -10.46 14.16 4.13
C ASP A 178 -10.85 14.54 2.69
N PRO A 179 -9.86 14.68 1.78
CA PRO A 179 -10.11 14.68 0.35
C PRO A 179 -10.95 13.47 -0.07
N PHE A 180 -11.89 13.69 -1.00
CA PHE A 180 -12.91 12.70 -1.35
C PHE A 180 -12.36 11.30 -1.72
N PRO A 181 -11.25 11.16 -2.49
CA PRO A 181 -10.69 9.84 -2.79
C PRO A 181 -10.15 9.09 -1.56
N ILE A 182 -9.55 9.82 -0.60
CA ILE A 182 -9.06 9.23 0.66
C ILE A 182 -10.24 8.81 1.53
N PHE A 183 -11.28 9.64 1.62
CA PHE A 183 -12.51 9.32 2.33
C PHE A 183 -13.14 8.01 1.82
N LEU A 184 -13.30 7.87 0.50
CA LEU A 184 -13.84 6.63 -0.10
C LEU A 184 -12.96 5.41 0.17
N ALA A 185 -11.63 5.59 0.11
CA ALA A 185 -10.70 4.53 0.46
C ALA A 185 -10.80 4.11 1.94
N LYS A 186 -10.97 5.06 2.87
CA LYS A 186 -11.20 4.76 4.30
C LYS A 186 -12.50 3.98 4.52
N GLU A 187 -13.58 4.36 3.85
CA GLU A 187 -14.86 3.65 3.90
C GLU A 187 -14.73 2.21 3.36
N ALA A 188 -14.00 2.03 2.26
CA ALA A 188 -13.74 0.71 1.69
C ALA A 188 -12.91 -0.17 2.63
N VAL A 189 -11.82 0.36 3.19
CA VAL A 189 -10.99 -0.36 4.18
C VAL A 189 -11.81 -0.74 5.40
N LYS A 190 -12.67 0.15 5.90
CA LYS A 190 -13.57 -0.14 7.01
C LYS A 190 -14.52 -1.31 6.70
N ALA A 191 -15.10 -1.34 5.50
CA ALA A 191 -15.98 -2.43 5.07
C ALA A 191 -15.24 -3.78 4.98
N VAL A 192 -14.02 -3.81 4.42
CA VAL A 192 -13.19 -5.02 4.36
C VAL A 192 -12.75 -5.44 5.77
N SER A 193 -12.37 -4.49 6.63
CA SER A 193 -11.96 -4.77 8.01
C SER A 193 -13.09 -5.41 8.82
N GLN A 194 -14.33 -4.96 8.61
CA GLN A 194 -15.49 -5.58 9.23
C GLN A 194 -15.66 -7.03 8.75
N ARG A 195 -15.64 -7.28 7.44
CA ARG A 195 -15.75 -8.64 6.90
C ARG A 195 -14.60 -9.54 7.37
N TYR A 196 -13.39 -8.99 7.47
CA TYR A 196 -12.24 -9.73 7.98
C TYR A 196 -12.46 -10.19 9.41
N ARG A 197 -12.93 -9.31 10.30
CA ARG A 197 -13.25 -9.68 11.69
C ARG A 197 -14.32 -10.78 11.79
N GLU A 198 -15.25 -10.80 10.85
CA GLU A 198 -16.31 -11.82 10.81
C GLU A 198 -15.82 -13.18 10.31
N GLN A 199 -14.72 -13.23 9.55
CA GLN A 199 -14.28 -14.43 8.82
C GLN A 199 -12.80 -14.80 9.04
N SER A 200 -12.08 -14.11 9.91
CA SER A 200 -10.61 -14.17 10.02
C SER A 200 -10.08 -15.58 10.25
N GLU A 201 -10.72 -16.34 11.15
CA GLU A 201 -10.30 -17.71 11.48
C GLU A 201 -10.41 -18.63 10.26
N HIS A 202 -11.59 -18.69 9.62
CA HIS A 202 -11.82 -19.50 8.43
C HIS A 202 -10.91 -19.10 7.27
N LEU A 203 -10.66 -17.79 7.11
CA LEU A 203 -9.76 -17.28 6.07
C LEU A 203 -8.31 -17.69 6.33
N LYS A 204 -7.84 -17.63 7.58
CA LYS A 204 -6.49 -18.10 7.96
C LYS A 204 -6.36 -19.60 7.76
N ASP A 205 -7.39 -20.39 8.09
CA ASP A 205 -7.42 -21.82 7.83
C ASP A 205 -7.33 -22.14 6.33
N ALA A 206 -8.04 -21.40 5.49
CA ALA A 206 -8.00 -21.56 4.03
C ALA A 206 -6.61 -21.23 3.46
N LEU A 207 -5.98 -20.15 3.93
CA LEU A 207 -4.62 -19.79 3.54
C LEU A 207 -3.60 -20.84 4.03
N ALA A 208 -3.76 -21.35 5.24
CA ALA A 208 -2.91 -22.40 5.80
C ALA A 208 -3.04 -23.71 5.01
N ALA A 209 -4.27 -24.12 4.66
CA ALA A 209 -4.54 -25.27 3.80
C ALA A 209 -3.89 -25.08 2.42
N GLY A 210 -4.11 -23.93 1.78
CA GLY A 210 -3.49 -23.58 0.50
C GLY A 210 -1.97 -23.64 0.54
N SER A 211 -1.34 -23.14 1.61
CA SER A 211 0.11 -23.22 1.81
C SER A 211 0.61 -24.67 1.92
N ARG A 212 -0.09 -25.55 2.66
CA ARG A 212 0.26 -26.96 2.77
C ARG A 212 0.14 -27.69 1.44
N ILE A 213 -0.93 -27.41 0.67
CA ILE A 213 -1.12 -27.98 -0.68
C ILE A 213 0.01 -27.52 -1.60
N PHE A 214 0.34 -26.23 -1.56
CA PHE A 214 1.44 -25.67 -2.34
C PHE A 214 2.80 -26.32 -2.04
N MET A 215 3.01 -26.75 -0.78
CA MET A 215 4.20 -27.51 -0.36
C MET A 215 4.14 -29.01 -0.71
N GLY A 216 3.13 -29.47 -1.46
CA GLY A 216 2.98 -30.86 -1.89
C GLY A 216 2.15 -31.74 -0.96
N GLY A 217 1.40 -31.15 -0.02
CA GLY A 217 0.48 -31.87 0.85
C GLY A 217 -0.77 -32.39 0.10
N ASP A 218 -1.27 -33.53 0.54
CA ASP A 218 -2.50 -34.15 0.03
C ASP A 218 -3.72 -33.65 0.82
N LEU A 219 -4.15 -32.42 0.49
CA LEU A 219 -5.32 -31.74 1.05
C LEU A 219 -6.10 -31.09 -0.09
N GLU A 220 -7.39 -30.83 0.12
CA GLU A 220 -8.19 -30.05 -0.83
C GLU A 220 -8.33 -28.59 -0.38
N PRO A 221 -8.37 -27.62 -1.31
CA PRO A 221 -8.62 -26.22 -0.97
C PRO A 221 -9.97 -26.06 -0.27
N LEU A 222 -10.01 -25.25 0.80
CA LEU A 222 -11.27 -24.94 1.47
C LEU A 222 -12.19 -24.10 0.56
N GLU A 223 -13.49 -24.32 0.65
CA GLU A 223 -14.50 -23.55 -0.07
C GLU A 223 -15.03 -22.38 0.78
N GLY A 224 -15.44 -21.31 0.11
CA GLY A 224 -16.05 -20.15 0.75
C GLY A 224 -16.49 -19.09 -0.26
N ASP A 225 -17.33 -18.17 0.20
CA ASP A 225 -17.97 -17.16 -0.67
C ASP A 225 -17.06 -15.97 -1.01
N HIS A 226 -15.97 -15.79 -0.28
CA HIS A 226 -15.05 -14.68 -0.49
C HIS A 226 -14.15 -14.96 -1.72
N PRO A 227 -13.83 -13.94 -2.56
CA PRO A 227 -12.92 -14.08 -3.70
C PRO A 227 -11.61 -14.85 -3.42
N ILE A 228 -11.06 -14.65 -2.23
CA ILE A 228 -9.79 -15.27 -1.80
C ILE A 228 -9.81 -16.81 -1.85
N TYR A 229 -10.95 -17.47 -1.58
CA TYR A 229 -11.03 -18.92 -1.62
C TYR A 229 -10.83 -19.45 -3.05
N VAL A 230 -11.39 -18.73 -4.02
CA VAL A 230 -11.21 -19.05 -5.44
C VAL A 230 -9.79 -18.76 -5.92
N GLU A 231 -9.16 -17.68 -5.43
CA GLU A 231 -7.75 -17.41 -5.71
C GLU A 231 -6.84 -18.51 -5.17
N VAL A 232 -7.04 -18.93 -3.92
CA VAL A 232 -6.28 -20.04 -3.31
C VAL A 232 -6.43 -21.31 -4.14
N LYS A 233 -7.67 -21.66 -4.53
CA LYS A 233 -7.94 -22.85 -5.35
C LYS A 233 -7.24 -22.79 -6.71
N LYS A 234 -7.33 -21.65 -7.41
CA LYS A 234 -6.67 -21.46 -8.72
C LYS A 234 -5.15 -21.61 -8.62
N ASP A 235 -4.55 -21.03 -7.58
CA ASP A 235 -3.10 -21.10 -7.35
C ASP A 235 -2.65 -22.53 -7.03
N THR A 236 -3.43 -23.29 -6.26
CA THR A 236 -3.11 -24.70 -5.95
C THR A 236 -3.30 -25.61 -7.15
N ASP A 237 -4.35 -25.40 -7.96
CA ASP A 237 -4.65 -26.24 -9.13
C ASP A 237 -3.59 -26.06 -10.23
N ALA A 238 -3.16 -24.83 -10.48
CA ALA A 238 -2.10 -24.51 -11.44
C ALA A 238 -0.75 -25.18 -11.12
N ARG A 239 -0.55 -25.65 -9.89
CA ARG A 239 0.66 -26.36 -9.47
C ARG A 239 0.54 -27.88 -9.61
N ARG A 240 -0.68 -28.42 -9.58
CA ARG A 240 -0.97 -29.84 -9.78
C ARG A 240 -0.94 -30.24 -11.25
N SER A 241 -1.18 -29.30 -12.17
CA SER A 241 -1.07 -29.44 -13.63
C SER A 241 0.36 -29.31 -14.14
#